data_AF-A0A4U0YKL0-F1
#
_entry.id   AF-A0A4U0YKL0-F1
#
_cell.length_a   1.000
_cell.length_b   1.000
_cell.length_c   1.000
_cell.angle_alpha   90.00
_cell.angle_beta   90.00
_cell.angle_gamma   90.00
#
_symmetry.space_group_name_H-M   'P 1'
#
loop_
_entity.id
_entity.type
_entity.pdbx_description
1 polymer ?
#
loop_
_entity_poly.entity_id
_entity_poly.type
_entity_poly.pdbx_seq_one_letter_code
_entity_poly.pdbx_strand_id
1 'polypeptide(L)'
;MASMLDLEIAVLNQDHDKIQSLIGDLDRKTELEMFRKAADHFGFNLLEHRGRGYAMRSELARVFGYGNESGLRRLCERHDTESIPVGALGEDAKSLAVKALGIKRNDGKTTLVAWDTFLIAGMESQTDASKTVKAYLLQMERAGRVAGGALDIAKSRELRLKEADRVSMIAARLDRMKDNTLRRKVSAYLDEVLDGALDIDKQRDLFALPEAKDAETA
;
A
#
# COMPACT_ATOMS: atom_id res chain seq x y z
N MET A 1 -2.95 -5.48 -3.33
CA MET A 1 -2.97 -5.11 -1.90
C MET A 1 -4.32 -5.55 -1.37
N ALA A 2 -4.33 -6.46 -0.39
CA ALA A 2 -5.57 -6.92 0.23
C ALA A 2 -6.36 -5.72 0.81
N SER A 3 -7.64 -5.64 0.50
CA SER A 3 -8.53 -4.53 0.89
C SER A 3 -9.01 -4.74 2.33
N MET A 4 -9.00 -3.68 3.16
CA MET A 4 -9.57 -3.77 4.52
C MET A 4 -11.06 -4.08 4.51
N LEU A 5 -11.77 -3.69 3.44
CA LEU A 5 -13.17 -4.06 3.25
C LEU A 5 -13.32 -5.57 2.97
N ASP A 6 -12.36 -6.19 2.28
CA ASP A 6 -12.41 -7.62 2.01
C ASP A 6 -12.18 -8.42 3.30
N LEU A 7 -11.30 -7.91 4.18
CA LEU A 7 -11.11 -8.46 5.51
C LEU A 7 -12.38 -8.32 6.36
N GLU A 8 -13.04 -7.15 6.34
CA GLU A 8 -14.31 -6.96 7.04
C GLU A 8 -15.39 -7.95 6.54
N ILE A 9 -15.54 -8.10 5.22
CA ILE A 9 -16.49 -9.05 4.63
C ILE A 9 -16.15 -10.48 5.05
N ALA A 10 -14.87 -10.86 5.03
CA ALA A 10 -14.43 -12.19 5.44
C ALA A 10 -14.72 -12.46 6.94
N VAL A 11 -14.48 -11.47 7.81
CA VAL A 11 -14.81 -11.53 9.24
C VAL A 11 -16.32 -11.66 9.46
N LEU A 12 -17.13 -10.88 8.73
CA LEU A 12 -18.60 -10.96 8.80
C LEU A 12 -19.13 -12.32 8.35
N ASN A 13 -18.51 -12.91 7.31
CA ASN A 13 -18.88 -14.22 6.79
C ASN A 13 -18.27 -15.39 7.57
N GLN A 14 -17.43 -15.13 8.58
CA GLN A 14 -16.68 -16.14 9.35
C GLN A 14 -15.84 -17.06 8.45
N ASP A 15 -15.31 -16.52 7.36
CA ASP A 15 -14.48 -17.24 6.38
C ASP A 15 -13.01 -17.26 6.84
N HIS A 16 -12.67 -18.24 7.68
CA HIS A 16 -11.35 -18.34 8.31
C HIS A 16 -10.19 -18.46 7.31
N ASP A 17 -10.38 -19.21 6.22
CA ASP A 17 -9.34 -19.40 5.21
C ASP A 17 -9.05 -18.07 4.49
N LYS A 18 -10.11 -17.32 4.16
CA LYS A 18 -9.95 -16.00 3.54
C LYS A 18 -9.35 -14.97 4.48
N ILE A 19 -9.71 -14.98 5.76
CA ILE A 19 -9.09 -14.10 6.77
C ILE A 19 -7.58 -14.34 6.82
N GLN A 20 -7.17 -15.60 6.93
CA GLN A 20 -5.75 -15.96 7.00
C GLN A 20 -4.99 -15.62 5.72
N SER A 21 -5.59 -15.86 4.56
CA SER A 21 -5.01 -15.46 3.27
C SER A 21 -4.80 -13.94 3.17
N LEU A 22 -5.81 -13.15 3.52
CA LEU A 22 -5.73 -11.68 3.47
C LEU A 22 -4.71 -11.10 4.44
N ILE A 23 -4.56 -11.72 5.61
CA ILE A 23 -3.55 -11.33 6.60
C ILE A 23 -2.15 -11.73 6.11
N GLY A 24 -1.98 -12.93 5.56
CA GLY A 24 -0.72 -13.43 5.03
C GLY A 24 -0.18 -12.62 3.85
N ASP A 25 -1.05 -11.98 3.09
CA ASP A 25 -0.70 -11.10 1.96
C ASP A 25 -0.17 -9.71 2.39
N LEU A 26 -0.23 -9.37 3.68
CA LEU A 26 0.29 -8.10 4.19
C LEU A 26 1.82 -8.16 4.31
N ASP A 27 2.49 -7.20 3.66
CA ASP A 27 3.94 -7.03 3.80
C ASP A 27 4.31 -6.65 5.25
N ARG A 28 5.30 -7.38 5.83
CA ARG A 28 5.72 -7.23 7.24
C ARG A 28 6.22 -5.82 7.58
N LYS A 29 6.88 -5.14 6.62
CA LYS A 29 7.35 -3.76 6.85
C LYS A 29 6.17 -2.81 6.95
N THR A 30 5.18 -2.99 6.07
CA THR A 30 3.93 -2.23 6.09
C THR A 30 3.12 -2.52 7.35
N GLU A 31 3.04 -3.78 7.78
CA GLU A 31 2.43 -4.22 9.05
C GLU A 31 2.98 -3.41 10.24
N LEU A 32 4.31 -3.43 10.42
CA LEU A 32 4.96 -2.75 11.54
C LEU A 32 4.73 -1.23 11.52
N GLU A 33 4.80 -0.61 10.34
CA GLU A 33 4.57 0.84 10.20
C GLU A 33 3.13 1.21 10.57
N MET A 34 2.15 0.44 10.08
CA MET A 34 0.73 0.66 10.38
C MET A 34 0.42 0.40 11.84
N PHE A 35 1.03 -0.63 12.43
CA PHE A 35 0.85 -0.92 13.86
C PHE A 35 1.44 0.19 14.73
N ARG A 36 2.61 0.73 14.36
CA ARG A 36 3.23 1.88 15.04
C ARG A 36 2.35 3.13 14.98
N LYS A 37 1.77 3.45 13.81
CA LYS A 37 0.82 4.57 13.69
C LYS A 37 -0.42 4.36 14.56
N ALA A 38 -0.95 3.13 14.62
CA ALA A 38 -2.07 2.81 15.50
C ALA A 38 -1.68 2.94 16.99
N ALA A 39 -0.48 2.51 17.37
CA ALA A 39 0.06 2.64 18.72
C ALA A 39 0.15 4.09 19.15
N ASP A 40 0.68 4.96 18.28
CA ASP A 40 0.76 6.39 18.52
C ASP A 40 -0.63 7.04 18.62
N HIS A 41 -1.58 6.61 17.77
CA HIS A 41 -2.93 7.17 17.74
C HIS A 41 -3.79 6.77 18.95
N PHE A 42 -3.70 5.51 19.39
CA PHE A 42 -4.52 4.97 20.49
C PHE A 42 -3.78 4.90 21.84
N GLY A 43 -2.51 5.27 21.88
CA GLY A 43 -1.72 5.41 23.11
C GLY A 43 -1.35 4.08 23.77
N PHE A 44 -0.94 3.08 22.99
CA PHE A 44 -0.42 1.80 23.51
C PHE A 44 1.04 1.59 23.10
N ASN A 45 1.75 0.69 23.80
CA ASN A 45 3.17 0.46 23.57
C ASN A 45 3.40 -0.73 22.63
N LEU A 46 4.50 -0.65 21.87
CA LEU A 46 4.93 -1.71 20.96
C LEU A 46 6.35 -2.19 21.26
N LEU A 47 6.51 -3.50 21.22
CA LEU A 47 7.78 -4.19 21.16
C LEU A 47 8.04 -4.59 19.71
N GLU A 48 9.15 -4.13 19.14
CA GLU A 48 9.65 -4.66 17.88
C GLU A 48 10.54 -5.88 18.15
N HIS A 49 10.17 -7.04 17.59
CA HIS A 49 10.96 -8.26 17.70
C HIS A 49 10.94 -9.02 16.39
N ARG A 50 12.14 -9.38 15.87
CA ARG A 50 12.31 -10.14 14.61
C ARG A 50 11.57 -9.52 13.41
N GLY A 51 11.49 -8.19 13.35
CA GLY A 51 10.82 -7.46 12.27
C GLY A 51 9.29 -7.47 12.34
N ARG A 52 8.71 -7.91 13.46
CA ARG A 52 7.27 -7.79 13.77
C ARG A 52 7.05 -6.88 14.97
N GLY A 53 5.88 -6.24 15.00
CA GLY A 53 5.41 -5.43 16.12
C GLY A 53 4.49 -6.23 17.03
N TYR A 54 4.70 -6.14 18.34
CA TYR A 54 3.92 -6.83 19.36
C TYR A 54 3.43 -5.85 20.42
N ALA A 55 2.14 -5.89 20.75
CA ALA A 55 1.55 -5.11 21.84
C ALA A 55 1.12 -6.05 22.99
N MET A 56 0.98 -5.50 24.19
CA MET A 56 0.37 -6.25 25.29
C MET A 56 -1.12 -6.48 24.99
N ARG A 57 -1.58 -7.73 25.12
CA ARG A 57 -3.01 -8.05 24.94
C ARG A 57 -3.90 -7.29 25.92
N SER A 58 -3.43 -7.03 27.13
CA SER A 58 -4.12 -6.19 28.13
C SER A 58 -4.32 -4.75 27.67
N GLU A 59 -3.30 -4.14 27.05
CA GLU A 59 -3.40 -2.77 26.52
C GLU A 59 -4.37 -2.71 25.35
N LEU A 60 -4.23 -3.65 24.39
CA LEU A 60 -5.17 -3.70 23.27
C LEU A 60 -6.60 -3.94 23.74
N ALA A 61 -6.81 -4.76 24.77
CA ALA A 61 -8.15 -5.00 25.31
C ALA A 61 -8.80 -3.69 25.77
N ARG A 62 -8.03 -2.79 26.39
CA ARG A 62 -8.49 -1.45 26.79
C ARG A 62 -8.77 -0.55 25.60
N VAL A 63 -7.91 -0.59 24.56
CA VAL A 63 -8.13 0.16 23.31
C VAL A 63 -9.46 -0.20 22.67
N PHE A 64 -9.81 -1.50 22.67
CA PHE A 64 -11.09 -1.99 22.18
C PHE A 64 -12.24 -1.89 23.21
N GLY A 65 -12.04 -1.23 24.35
CA GLY A 65 -13.10 -1.03 25.35
C GLY A 65 -13.54 -2.31 26.08
N TYR A 66 -12.75 -3.37 26.05
CA TYR A 66 -13.02 -4.58 26.81
C TYR A 66 -12.69 -4.38 28.29
N GLY A 67 -13.53 -4.93 29.18
CA GLY A 67 -13.26 -4.89 30.62
C GLY A 67 -12.08 -5.78 31.06
N ASN A 68 -11.70 -6.76 30.25
CA ASN A 68 -10.54 -7.64 30.48
C ASN A 68 -10.05 -8.27 29.16
N GLU A 69 -8.97 -9.04 29.23
CA GLU A 69 -8.34 -9.68 28.07
C GLU A 69 -9.14 -10.84 27.45
N SER A 70 -10.21 -11.33 28.08
CA SER A 70 -10.90 -12.57 27.66
C SER A 70 -11.51 -12.44 26.26
N GLY A 71 -11.98 -11.25 25.90
CA GLY A 71 -12.51 -10.97 24.56
C GLY A 71 -11.44 -11.18 23.49
N LEU A 72 -10.29 -10.52 23.66
CA LEU A 72 -9.15 -10.68 22.74
C LEU A 72 -8.57 -12.10 22.76
N ARG A 73 -8.51 -12.75 23.92
CA ARG A 73 -8.04 -14.14 24.02
C ARG A 73 -8.91 -15.08 23.16
N ARG A 74 -10.24 -14.97 23.27
CA ARG A 74 -11.17 -15.79 22.47
C ARG A 74 -11.05 -15.49 20.97
N LEU A 75 -10.77 -14.23 20.60
CA LEU A 75 -10.50 -13.86 19.22
C LEU A 75 -9.22 -14.53 18.71
N CYS A 76 -8.14 -14.51 19.50
CA CYS A 76 -6.90 -15.18 19.12
C CYS A 76 -7.09 -16.69 18.95
N GLU A 77 -7.82 -17.34 19.88
CA GLU A 77 -8.11 -18.77 19.81
C GLU A 77 -9.00 -19.13 18.61
N ARG A 78 -9.99 -18.29 18.27
CA ARG A 78 -10.92 -18.56 17.17
C ARG A 78 -10.28 -18.40 15.79
N HIS A 79 -9.46 -17.37 15.64
CA HIS A 79 -8.85 -17.02 14.35
C HIS A 79 -7.41 -17.47 14.24
N ASP A 80 -6.91 -18.26 15.19
CA ASP A 80 -5.52 -18.75 15.25
C ASP A 80 -4.49 -17.62 15.05
N THR A 81 -4.70 -16.49 15.72
CA THR A 81 -3.77 -15.35 15.62
C THR A 81 -2.59 -15.52 16.56
N GLU A 82 -1.42 -15.03 16.14
CA GLU A 82 -0.22 -15.14 16.93
C GLU A 82 -0.38 -14.46 18.30
N SER A 83 -0.21 -15.27 19.35
CA SER A 83 -0.15 -14.81 20.73
C SER A 83 1.01 -15.47 21.47
N ILE A 84 1.90 -14.66 22.04
CA ILE A 84 3.15 -15.12 22.64
C ILE A 84 3.18 -14.71 24.11
N PRO A 85 3.21 -15.65 25.07
CA PRO A 85 3.46 -15.30 26.45
C PRO A 85 4.91 -14.81 26.58
N VAL A 86 5.13 -13.72 27.33
CA VAL A 86 6.48 -13.18 27.58
C VAL A 86 7.42 -14.25 28.13
N GLY A 87 6.89 -15.21 28.91
CA GLY A 87 7.65 -16.35 29.43
C GLY A 87 8.33 -17.20 28.35
N ALA A 88 7.74 -17.29 27.15
CA ALA A 88 8.29 -18.04 26.01
C ALA A 88 9.38 -17.28 25.24
N LEU A 89 9.58 -15.99 25.50
CA LEU A 89 10.67 -15.21 24.91
C LEU A 89 12.02 -15.57 25.55
N GLY A 90 13.08 -15.52 24.75
CA GLY A 90 14.46 -15.57 25.25
C GLY A 90 14.80 -14.35 26.12
N GLU A 91 15.87 -14.44 26.92
CA GLU A 91 16.23 -13.42 27.91
C GLU A 91 16.44 -12.01 27.29
N ASP A 92 17.08 -11.94 26.12
CA ASP A 92 17.29 -10.68 25.40
C ASP A 92 15.96 -10.01 25.00
N ALA A 93 15.05 -10.81 24.44
CA ALA A 93 13.72 -10.35 24.03
C ALA A 93 12.85 -9.98 25.25
N LYS A 94 12.99 -10.68 26.37
CA LYS A 94 12.36 -10.29 27.65
C LYS A 94 12.89 -8.95 28.15
N SER A 95 14.20 -8.71 28.09
CA SER A 95 14.78 -7.42 28.49
C SER A 95 14.25 -6.27 27.63
N LEU A 96 14.11 -6.49 26.32
CA LEU A 96 13.49 -5.52 25.41
C LEU A 96 12.02 -5.30 25.74
N ALA A 97 11.26 -6.37 26.01
CA ALA A 97 9.86 -6.28 26.39
C ALA A 97 9.67 -5.48 27.69
N VAL A 98 10.50 -5.71 28.71
CA VAL A 98 10.51 -4.93 29.96
C VAL A 98 10.73 -3.44 29.70
N LYS A 99 11.67 -3.09 28.82
CA LYS A 99 11.97 -1.70 28.49
C LYS A 99 10.87 -1.03 27.65
N ALA A 100 10.37 -1.73 26.64
CA ALA A 100 9.42 -1.17 25.67
C ALA A 100 7.98 -1.15 26.19
N LEU A 101 7.57 -2.16 26.94
CA LEU A 101 6.19 -2.36 27.39
C LEU A 101 6.00 -2.07 28.89
N GLY A 102 7.07 -1.77 29.63
CA GLY A 102 7.00 -1.49 31.07
C GLY A 102 6.58 -2.69 31.92
N ILE A 103 6.70 -3.91 31.40
CA ILE A 103 6.36 -5.13 32.13
C ILE A 103 7.35 -5.43 33.25
N LYS A 104 6.91 -6.11 34.30
CA LYS A 104 7.80 -6.52 35.40
C LYS A 104 8.79 -7.57 34.90
N ARG A 105 10.04 -7.49 35.37
CA ARG A 105 11.13 -8.41 34.95
C ARG A 105 10.79 -9.91 35.09
N ASN A 106 10.03 -10.27 36.11
CA ASN A 106 9.66 -11.67 36.39
C ASN A 106 8.25 -12.03 35.88
N ASP A 107 7.64 -11.19 35.04
CA ASP A 107 6.32 -11.45 34.48
C ASP A 107 6.41 -12.31 33.22
N GLY A 108 6.17 -13.61 33.39
CA GLY A 108 6.07 -14.56 32.28
C GLY A 108 4.65 -14.74 31.73
N LYS A 109 3.63 -14.17 32.38
CA LYS A 109 2.21 -14.45 32.06
C LYS A 109 1.61 -13.43 31.11
N THR A 110 2.14 -12.20 31.10
CA THR A 110 1.73 -11.19 30.12
C THR A 110 1.85 -11.78 28.72
N THR A 111 0.77 -11.63 27.94
CA THR A 111 0.68 -12.16 26.58
C THR A 111 0.80 -11.02 25.59
N LEU A 112 1.65 -11.21 24.60
CA LEU A 112 1.86 -10.29 23.49
C LEU A 112 1.07 -10.76 22.28
N VAL A 113 0.57 -9.82 21.49
CA VAL A 113 -0.19 -10.08 20.27
C VAL A 113 0.28 -9.16 19.14
N ALA A 114 0.25 -9.67 17.91
CA ALA A 114 0.71 -8.98 16.72
C ALA A 114 -0.41 -8.14 16.07
N TRP A 115 -0.07 -7.53 14.92
CA TRP A 115 -0.99 -6.70 14.13
C TRP A 115 -2.25 -7.43 13.70
N ASP A 116 -2.13 -8.72 13.37
CA ASP A 116 -3.23 -9.58 12.92
C ASP A 116 -4.39 -9.57 13.93
N THR A 117 -4.05 -9.71 15.22
CA THR A 117 -5.01 -9.63 16.32
C THR A 117 -5.64 -8.26 16.42
N PHE A 118 -4.88 -7.19 16.21
CA PHE A 118 -5.41 -5.81 16.22
C PHE A 118 -6.39 -5.58 15.07
N LEU A 119 -6.07 -6.05 13.86
CA LEU A 119 -6.94 -5.95 12.69
C LEU A 119 -8.26 -6.70 12.90
N ILE A 120 -8.17 -7.98 13.26
CA ILE A 120 -9.36 -8.82 13.46
C ILE A 120 -10.23 -8.24 14.59
N ALA A 121 -9.61 -7.83 15.70
CA ALA A 121 -10.34 -7.17 16.78
C ALA A 121 -11.00 -5.88 16.31
N GLY A 122 -10.35 -5.06 15.49
CA GLY A 122 -10.94 -3.86 14.90
C GLY A 122 -12.16 -4.15 14.02
N MET A 123 -12.17 -5.26 13.30
CA MET A 123 -13.28 -5.61 12.40
C MET A 123 -14.44 -6.31 13.11
N GLU A 124 -14.17 -7.18 14.09
CA GLU A 124 -15.19 -8.02 14.73
C GLU A 124 -15.83 -7.36 15.97
N SER A 125 -15.06 -6.61 16.74
CA SER A 125 -15.50 -6.06 18.03
C SER A 125 -16.65 -5.07 17.85
N GLN A 126 -17.66 -5.14 18.74
CA GLN A 126 -18.89 -4.33 18.66
C GLN A 126 -18.97 -3.20 19.70
N THR A 127 -17.91 -2.96 20.45
CA THR A 127 -17.88 -1.90 21.47
C THR A 127 -17.84 -0.52 20.80
N ASP A 128 -18.21 0.53 21.53
CA ASP A 128 -18.13 1.88 20.96
C ASP A 128 -16.67 2.31 20.70
N ALA A 129 -15.73 1.84 21.53
CA ALA A 129 -14.30 2.03 21.32
C ALA A 129 -13.76 1.25 20.12
N SER A 130 -14.29 0.07 19.80
CA SER A 130 -13.86 -0.63 18.59
C SER A 130 -14.39 0.00 17.31
N LYS A 131 -15.56 0.65 17.35
CA LYS A 131 -16.08 1.40 16.19
C LYS A 131 -15.14 2.54 15.79
N THR A 132 -14.55 3.25 16.76
CA THR A 132 -13.53 4.28 16.46
C THR A 132 -12.25 3.67 15.89
N VAL A 133 -11.80 2.52 16.40
CA VAL A 133 -10.65 1.80 15.82
C VAL A 133 -10.94 1.35 14.39
N LYS A 134 -12.12 0.78 14.13
CA LYS A 134 -12.56 0.37 12.80
C LYS A 134 -12.60 1.56 11.83
N ALA A 135 -13.19 2.67 12.25
CA ALA A 135 -13.25 3.89 11.45
C ALA A 135 -11.84 4.41 11.11
N TYR A 136 -10.91 4.38 12.07
CA TYR A 136 -9.52 4.74 11.84
C TYR A 136 -8.85 3.82 10.79
N LEU A 137 -9.02 2.50 10.91
CA LEU A 137 -8.44 1.54 9.96
C LEU A 137 -8.97 1.74 8.54
N LEU A 138 -10.27 1.96 8.39
CA LEU A 138 -10.89 2.26 7.09
C LEU A 138 -10.44 3.61 6.51
N GLN A 139 -10.24 4.62 7.37
CA GLN A 139 -9.70 5.92 6.94
C GLN A 139 -8.25 5.83 6.48
N MET A 140 -7.41 5.09 7.21
CA MET A 140 -6.02 4.84 6.82
C MET A 140 -5.94 4.08 5.50
N GLU A 141 -6.81 3.10 5.29
CA GLU A 141 -6.86 2.34 4.05
C GLU A 141 -7.32 3.20 2.87
N ARG A 142 -8.36 4.03 3.08
CA ARG A 142 -8.80 5.01 2.07
C ARG A 142 -7.71 6.02 1.73
N ALA A 143 -7.00 6.54 2.73
CA ALA A 143 -5.89 7.46 2.51
C ALA A 143 -4.75 6.79 1.73
N GLY A 144 -4.43 5.53 2.04
CA GLY A 144 -3.46 4.72 1.31
C GLY A 144 -3.86 4.50 -0.15
N ARG A 145 -5.12 4.17 -0.44
CA ARG A 145 -5.63 4.03 -1.81
C ARG A 145 -5.58 5.33 -2.60
N VAL A 146 -6.00 6.45 -1.99
CA VAL A 146 -5.97 7.76 -2.65
C VAL A 146 -4.54 8.20 -2.93
N ALA A 147 -3.62 8.00 -1.99
CA ALA A 147 -2.21 8.28 -2.19
C ALA A 147 -1.57 7.39 -3.26
N GLY A 148 -1.92 6.09 -3.28
CA GLY A 148 -1.49 5.15 -4.32
C GLY A 148 -1.98 5.55 -5.71
N GLY A 149 -3.27 5.88 -5.84
CA GLY A 149 -3.85 6.37 -7.09
C GLY A 149 -3.21 7.69 -7.55
N ALA A 150 -2.92 8.62 -6.64
CA ALA A 150 -2.20 9.85 -6.97
C ALA A 150 -0.74 9.57 -7.42
N LEU A 151 -0.08 8.58 -6.83
CA LEU A 151 1.27 8.16 -7.21
C LEU A 151 1.29 7.54 -8.62
N ASP A 152 0.29 6.73 -8.96
CA ASP A 152 0.15 6.13 -10.30
C ASP A 152 -0.16 7.19 -11.37
N ILE A 153 -0.96 8.21 -11.00
CA ILE A 153 -1.17 9.40 -11.85
C ILE A 153 0.14 10.19 -12.04
N ALA A 154 0.95 10.34 -11.00
CA ALA A 154 2.24 11.01 -11.10
C ALA A 154 3.24 10.24 -11.96
N LYS A 155 3.34 8.90 -11.78
CA LYS A 155 4.20 8.04 -12.61
C LYS A 155 3.77 8.01 -14.07
N SER A 156 2.47 7.93 -14.35
CA SER A 156 1.96 7.99 -15.72
C SER A 156 2.24 9.35 -16.37
N ARG A 157 2.15 10.46 -15.61
CA ARG A 157 2.53 11.79 -16.09
C ARG A 157 4.03 11.90 -16.38
N GLU A 158 4.89 11.32 -15.54
CA GLU A 158 6.35 11.29 -15.76
C GLU A 158 6.72 10.45 -17.00
N LEU A 159 6.06 9.31 -17.20
CA LEU A 159 6.22 8.49 -18.41
C LEU A 159 5.84 9.25 -19.67
N ARG A 160 4.69 9.94 -19.68
CA ARG A 160 4.26 10.79 -20.81
C ARG A 160 5.23 11.92 -21.11
N LEU A 161 5.82 12.55 -20.08
CA LEU A 161 6.82 13.59 -20.27
C LEU A 161 8.11 13.03 -20.90
N LYS A 162 8.57 11.86 -20.46
CA LYS A 162 9.74 11.18 -21.05
C LYS A 162 9.51 10.75 -22.49
N GLU A 163 8.29 10.34 -22.82
CA GLU A 163 7.90 10.02 -24.20
C GLU A 163 7.87 11.27 -25.07
N ALA A 164 7.28 12.37 -24.58
CA ALA A 164 7.28 13.65 -25.27
C ALA A 164 8.71 14.19 -25.53
N ASP A 165 9.62 14.04 -24.57
CA ASP A 165 11.04 14.41 -24.75
C ASP A 165 11.73 13.57 -25.82
N ARG A 166 11.43 12.26 -25.90
CA ARG A 166 11.97 11.39 -26.96
C ARG A 166 11.45 11.80 -28.33
N VAL A 167 10.16 12.10 -28.45
CA VAL A 167 9.55 12.58 -29.69
C VAL A 167 10.17 13.90 -30.12
N SER A 168 10.32 14.85 -29.19
CA SER A 168 10.98 16.14 -29.43
C SER A 168 12.43 15.99 -29.92
N MET A 169 13.21 15.10 -29.31
CA MET A 169 14.58 14.81 -29.77
C MET A 169 14.62 14.20 -31.16
N ILE A 170 13.68 13.33 -31.50
CA ILE A 170 13.61 12.71 -32.82
C ILE A 170 13.18 13.74 -33.88
N ALA A 171 12.19 14.58 -33.59
CA ALA A 171 11.78 15.70 -34.44
C ALA A 171 12.94 16.69 -34.68
N ALA A 172 13.68 17.05 -33.63
CA ALA A 172 14.84 17.93 -33.75
C ALA A 172 16.00 17.31 -34.56
N ARG A 173 16.13 15.98 -34.59
CA ARG A 173 17.09 15.27 -35.45
C ARG A 173 16.62 15.23 -36.91
N LEU A 174 15.34 14.98 -37.14
CA LEU A 174 14.69 15.05 -38.45
C LEU A 174 14.89 16.41 -39.11
N ASP A 175 14.75 17.49 -38.35
CA ASP A 175 14.90 18.85 -38.86
C ASP A 175 16.32 19.21 -39.29
N ARG A 176 17.31 18.51 -38.75
CA ARG A 176 18.73 18.69 -39.10
C ARG A 176 19.18 17.81 -40.27
N MET A 177 18.33 16.92 -40.78
CA MET A 177 18.67 16.07 -41.93
C MET A 177 18.60 16.86 -43.24
N LYS A 178 19.68 16.81 -44.02
CA LYS A 178 19.80 17.49 -45.32
C LYS A 178 19.17 16.72 -46.49
N ASP A 179 18.88 15.43 -46.32
CA ASP A 179 18.29 14.56 -47.34
C ASP A 179 16.76 14.54 -47.23
N ASN A 180 16.08 15.17 -48.21
CA ASN A 180 14.62 15.32 -48.23
C ASN A 180 13.87 13.99 -48.37
N THR A 181 14.47 12.99 -49.02
CA THR A 181 13.85 11.68 -49.27
C THR A 181 13.83 10.82 -48.01
N LEU A 182 14.93 10.83 -47.25
CA LEU A 182 15.03 10.18 -45.95
C LEU A 182 14.18 10.89 -44.89
N ARG A 183 14.10 12.23 -44.94
CA ARG A 183 13.23 13.02 -44.05
C ARG A 183 11.77 12.62 -44.18
N ARG A 184 11.24 12.51 -45.40
CA ARG A 184 9.85 12.08 -45.65
C ARG A 184 9.56 10.67 -45.13
N LYS A 185 10.46 9.71 -45.34
CA LYS A 185 10.27 8.33 -44.87
C LYS A 185 10.30 8.21 -43.34
N VAL A 186 11.19 8.96 -42.69
CA VAL A 186 11.31 8.95 -41.22
C VAL A 186 10.13 9.69 -40.58
N SER A 187 9.66 10.80 -41.17
CA SER A 187 8.44 11.49 -40.72
C SER A 187 7.21 10.59 -40.77
N ALA A 188 6.98 9.89 -41.89
CA ALA A 188 5.84 8.96 -42.01
C ALA A 188 5.88 7.82 -40.99
N TYR A 189 7.08 7.30 -40.68
CA TYR A 189 7.26 6.27 -39.65
C TYR A 189 7.04 6.80 -38.23
N LEU A 190 7.36 8.07 -37.96
CA LEU A 190 7.07 8.71 -36.68
C LEU A 190 5.59 8.98 -36.48
N ASP A 191 4.88 9.41 -37.52
CA ASP A 191 3.44 9.60 -37.47
C ASP A 191 2.73 8.26 -37.19
N GLU A 192 3.17 7.17 -37.82
CA GLU A 192 2.64 5.82 -37.54
C GLU A 192 2.92 5.34 -36.11
N VAL A 193 4.12 5.60 -35.57
CA VAL A 193 4.49 5.24 -34.19
C VAL A 193 3.77 6.12 -33.17
N LEU A 194 3.53 7.40 -33.47
CA LEU A 194 2.82 8.32 -32.59
C LEU A 194 1.31 8.04 -32.55
N ASP A 195 0.68 7.79 -33.70
CA ASP A 195 -0.72 7.39 -33.78
C ASP A 195 -0.95 6.06 -33.05
N GLY A 196 -0.02 5.10 -33.18
CA GLY A 196 -0.09 3.82 -32.49
C GLY A 196 0.18 3.89 -30.98
N ALA A 197 0.97 4.85 -30.50
CA ALA A 197 1.32 4.99 -29.08
C ALA A 197 0.32 5.84 -28.28
N LEU A 198 -0.41 6.74 -28.95
CA LEU A 198 -1.33 7.69 -28.30
C LEU A 198 -2.80 7.26 -28.34
N ASP A 199 -3.15 6.21 -29.12
CA ASP A 199 -4.52 5.70 -29.30
C ASP A 199 -5.52 6.81 -29.69
N ILE A 200 -5.05 7.79 -30.46
CA ILE A 200 -5.84 8.91 -30.98
C ILE A 200 -6.25 8.54 -32.41
N ASP A 201 -7.52 8.71 -32.77
CA ASP A 201 -7.99 8.59 -34.16
C ASP A 201 -7.12 9.46 -35.07
N LYS A 202 -6.36 8.81 -35.97
CA LYS A 202 -5.38 9.37 -36.93
C LYS A 202 -5.46 10.88 -37.05
N GLN A 203 -4.58 11.59 -36.34
CA GLN A 203 -4.47 13.03 -36.56
C GLN A 203 -3.89 13.25 -37.96
N ARG A 204 -4.61 14.02 -38.79
CA ARG A 204 -4.14 14.40 -40.13
C ARG A 204 -2.71 14.96 -40.04
N ASP A 205 -1.80 14.35 -40.81
CA ASP A 205 -0.37 14.64 -40.97
C ASP A 205 0.09 15.98 -40.35
N LEU A 206 0.52 15.93 -39.09
CA LEU A 206 1.01 17.12 -38.37
C LEU A 206 2.34 17.65 -38.93
N PHE A 207 3.07 16.82 -39.68
CA PHE A 207 4.38 17.16 -40.25
C PHE A 207 4.39 17.13 -41.78
N ALA A 208 3.22 17.22 -42.43
CA ALA A 208 3.16 17.37 -43.88
C ALA A 208 3.94 18.62 -44.32
N LEU A 209 5.04 18.42 -45.04
CA LEU A 209 5.79 19.50 -45.65
C LEU A 209 4.93 20.15 -46.74
N PRO A 210 4.88 21.49 -46.84
CA PRO A 210 4.15 22.16 -47.91
C PRO A 210 4.70 21.70 -49.26
N GLU A 211 3.79 21.26 -50.14
CA GLU A 211 4.13 20.92 -51.51
C GLU A 211 4.86 22.10 -52.16
N ALA A 212 6.07 21.84 -52.66
CA ALA A 212 6.80 22.81 -53.44
C ALA A 212 5.95 23.14 -54.66
N LYS A 213 5.47 24.39 -54.75
CA LYS A 213 4.88 24.91 -55.98
C LYS A 213 5.97 24.87 -57.04
N ASP A 214 5.80 23.99 -58.01
CA ASP A 214 6.64 23.95 -59.20
C ASP A 214 6.65 25.33 -59.86
N ALA A 215 7.85 25.89 -59.95
CA ALA A 215 8.12 27.06 -60.75
C ALA A 215 8.24 26.62 -62.21
N GLU A 216 7.10 26.59 -62.91
CA GLU A 216 7.07 26.62 -64.37
C GLU A 216 6.30 27.87 -64.82
N THR A 217 7.05 28.93 -65.07
CA THR A 217 6.64 30.01 -65.98
C THR A 217 7.89 30.54 -66.67
N ALA A 218 8.17 29.97 -67.84
CA ALA A 218 8.90 30.60 -68.93
C ALA A 218 8.11 30.34 -70.21
#